data_AF-A0A951WGB8-F1
#
_entry.id   AF-A0A951WGB8-F1
#
_cell.length_a   1.000
_cell.length_b   1.000
_cell.length_c   1.000
_cell.angle_alpha   90.00
_cell.angle_beta   90.00
_cell.angle_gamma   90.00
#
_symmetry.space_group_name_H-M   'P 1'
#
loop_
_entity.id
_entity.type
_entity.pdbx_description
1 polymer ?
#
loop_
_entity_poly.entity_id
_entity_poly.type
_entity_poly.pdbx_seq_one_letter_code
_entity_poly.pdbx_strand_id
1 'polypeptide(L)'
;MKLRIKTITPLHISTGKDLETLDYVYQDNFIYRLHLEKSLEILATEDPGVYSKFSDWVDAKIGSLLKTDDNKEQSETRKTTNLKEFCRVKYPQSGIFSKVLEGATLYKAFAPFGRGESSLLNEQIKDSANKPYIPGSSIKGAIKTALAANAWSKLSDGERKKVLGDEKTRVLKKNNRIEYSDEPLMNHLFTCRVVPDEQRWRNKKIFFDPARFSIMRFFHFSDAHIVEPFGENALEVLPVYLYLKGKEPQPQTNSQEVIPKGVVFEFDFRVDVEGLYTAFRESKHPKGMWRDLSTKIERLFDVKLDNVAKGDYEKLLTDGLFSVLGGVQAVEKFNQDRAWLREFLKISGGGGIAPDAAERLNAFIGDRVSEVGGTIKIGWGSGFTSTTIFNPLKTSDKEFVREMFKELGIGVRKSKGEKKNAPVDLDNFPKSKRMTAQSITSPEFFLGWVQIAPDLKPEPFVRKKIEMVTEKEPLTREEWIKELQKENESQKPKNNQAVRMNAVVLRSEPPFIFVQLLHSEFNAEYRVKYPAGLQADTLVTVQVTFQKGKIVNQPTLPKPLNQP
;
A
#
# COMPACT_ATOMS: atom_id res chain seq x y z
N MET A 1 1.32 30.67 -4.77
CA MET A 1 0.16 30.60 -3.85
C MET A 1 0.32 29.49 -2.82
N LYS A 2 -0.35 29.60 -1.67
CA LYS A 2 -0.41 28.54 -0.65
C LYS A 2 -1.57 27.60 -0.93
N LEU A 3 -1.29 26.29 -0.93
CA LEU A 3 -2.30 25.23 -1.05
C LEU A 3 -2.16 24.26 0.12
N ARG A 4 -3.22 23.51 0.39
CA ARG A 4 -3.24 22.50 1.45
C ARG A 4 -3.53 21.11 0.91
N ILE A 5 -2.99 20.09 1.57
CA ILE A 5 -3.24 18.68 1.31
C ILE A 5 -3.80 18.04 2.57
N LYS A 6 -4.93 17.35 2.47
CA LYS A 6 -5.51 16.57 3.57
C LYS A 6 -5.47 15.07 3.27
N THR A 7 -5.01 14.26 4.21
CA THR A 7 -5.09 12.81 4.10
C THR A 7 -6.53 12.33 4.23
N ILE A 8 -7.06 11.66 3.21
CA ILE A 8 -8.38 11.02 3.22
C ILE A 8 -8.26 9.60 3.78
N THR A 9 -7.13 8.95 3.51
CA THR A 9 -6.76 7.66 4.09
C THR A 9 -5.30 7.70 4.58
N PRO A 10 -4.86 6.73 5.40
CA PRO A 10 -3.47 6.71 5.87
C PRO A 10 -2.48 6.74 4.72
N LEU A 11 -1.40 7.50 4.87
CA LEU A 11 -0.43 7.79 3.82
C LEU A 11 0.97 7.35 4.26
N HIS A 12 1.60 6.49 3.45
CA HIS A 12 3.01 6.15 3.56
C HIS A 12 3.81 6.67 2.35
N ILE A 13 4.88 7.40 2.62
CA ILE A 13 5.92 7.79 1.66
C ILE A 13 7.26 7.34 2.26
N SER A 14 7.89 6.36 1.63
CA SER A 14 9.06 5.67 2.17
C SER A 14 10.34 6.49 2.04
N THR A 15 11.24 6.34 3.01
CA THR A 15 12.66 6.75 2.88
C THR A 15 13.50 5.75 2.07
N GLY A 16 12.95 4.56 1.80
CA GLY A 16 13.69 3.40 1.30
C GLY A 16 14.43 2.61 2.38
N LYS A 17 14.28 2.99 3.66
CA LYS A 17 14.85 2.27 4.80
C LYS A 17 13.77 1.50 5.55
N ASP A 18 14.17 0.33 6.04
CA ASP A 18 13.39 -0.47 6.97
C ASP A 18 14.03 -0.37 8.35
N LEU A 19 13.22 -0.20 9.38
CA LEU A 19 13.62 -0.20 10.77
C LEU A 19 13.59 -1.64 11.30
N GLU A 20 14.69 -2.04 11.92
CA GLU A 20 14.85 -3.36 12.52
C GLU A 20 14.49 -3.36 14.01
N THR A 21 14.47 -4.53 14.65
CA THR A 21 14.08 -4.66 16.06
C THR A 21 15.03 -3.97 17.04
N LEU A 22 16.26 -3.65 16.64
CA LEU A 22 17.18 -2.83 17.43
C LEU A 22 16.92 -1.33 17.28
N ASP A 23 16.26 -0.92 16.21
CA ASP A 23 15.98 0.48 15.92
C ASP A 23 14.85 1.05 16.78
N TYR A 24 13.95 0.18 17.25
CA TYR A 24 12.75 0.62 17.95
C TYR A 24 12.30 -0.35 19.04
N VAL A 25 11.51 0.17 19.98
CA VAL A 25 10.82 -0.61 21.00
C VAL A 25 9.33 -0.37 20.91
N TYR A 26 8.55 -1.45 21.00
CA TYR A 26 7.11 -1.38 21.19
C TYR A 26 6.75 -1.56 22.65
N GLN A 27 5.99 -0.63 23.17
CA GLN A 27 5.46 -0.65 24.52
C GLN A 27 4.22 0.25 24.59
N ASP A 28 3.19 -0.18 25.32
CA ASP A 28 1.98 0.60 25.59
C ASP A 28 1.28 1.12 24.32
N ASN A 29 1.23 0.29 23.27
CA ASN A 29 0.72 0.64 21.92
C ASN A 29 1.47 1.77 21.22
N PHE A 30 2.72 2.02 21.59
CA PHE A 30 3.61 2.94 20.91
C PHE A 30 4.86 2.24 20.41
N ILE A 31 5.33 2.68 19.26
CA ILE A 31 6.66 2.42 18.74
C ILE A 31 7.53 3.62 19.10
N TYR A 32 8.59 3.37 19.86
CA TYR A 32 9.60 4.35 20.22
C TYR A 32 10.81 4.13 19.32
N ARG A 33 11.08 5.07 18.40
CA ARG A 33 12.29 5.03 17.58
C ARG A 33 13.46 5.50 18.44
N LEU A 34 14.46 4.63 18.64
CA LEU A 34 15.61 4.93 19.48
C LEU A 34 16.81 5.35 18.63
N HIS A 35 17.61 6.28 19.14
CA HIS A 35 18.96 6.51 18.65
C HIS A 35 19.90 5.53 19.33
N LEU A 36 20.35 4.49 18.62
CA LEU A 36 21.09 3.38 19.23
C LEU A 36 22.37 3.83 19.96
N GLU A 37 23.19 4.67 19.32
CA GLU A 37 24.43 5.19 19.92
C GLU A 37 24.17 5.96 21.22
N LYS A 38 23.30 6.99 21.19
CA LYS A 38 22.85 7.71 22.39
C LYS A 38 22.25 6.80 23.45
N SER A 39 21.56 5.73 23.04
CA SER A 39 21.04 4.74 23.99
C SER A 39 22.18 4.03 24.72
N LEU A 40 23.21 3.60 23.99
CA LEU A 40 24.41 2.99 24.58
C LEU A 40 25.22 3.97 25.43
N GLU A 41 25.31 5.24 25.05
CA GLU A 41 25.95 6.29 25.86
C GLU A 41 25.25 6.47 27.21
N ILE A 42 23.91 6.51 27.22
CA ILE A 42 23.13 6.57 28.47
C ILE A 42 23.45 5.36 29.34
N LEU A 43 23.46 4.16 28.75
CA LEU A 43 23.81 2.95 29.49
C LEU A 43 25.26 2.98 30.02
N ALA A 44 26.18 3.58 29.26
CA ALA A 44 27.60 3.69 29.63
C ALA A 44 27.83 4.57 30.85
N THR A 45 26.91 5.51 31.16
CA THR A 45 26.98 6.31 32.39
C THR A 45 26.81 5.47 33.66
N GLU A 46 26.10 4.34 33.58
CA GLU A 46 25.94 3.41 34.71
C GLU A 46 26.89 2.21 34.61
N ASP A 47 27.20 1.76 33.40
CA ASP A 47 28.10 0.63 33.15
C ASP A 47 29.07 0.93 32.00
N PRO A 48 30.31 1.35 32.29
CA PRO A 48 31.33 1.59 31.27
C PRO A 48 31.63 0.38 30.38
N GLY A 49 31.31 -0.84 30.83
CA GLY A 49 31.48 -2.09 30.08
C GLY A 49 30.33 -2.41 29.12
N VAL A 50 29.32 -1.54 28.98
CA VAL A 50 28.11 -1.83 28.20
C VAL A 50 28.39 -2.17 26.75
N TYR A 51 29.35 -1.51 26.09
CA TYR A 51 29.64 -1.74 24.68
C TYR A 51 30.08 -3.18 24.40
N SER A 52 30.97 -3.72 25.25
CA SER A 52 31.38 -5.13 25.15
C SER A 52 30.20 -6.06 25.43
N LYS A 53 29.44 -5.80 26.51
CA LYS A 53 28.28 -6.62 26.87
C LYS A 53 27.20 -6.63 25.78
N PHE A 54 27.01 -5.50 25.10
CA PHE A 54 26.07 -5.37 23.99
C PHE A 54 26.57 -6.13 22.76
N SER A 55 27.84 -5.96 22.38
CA SER A 55 28.46 -6.72 21.29
C SER A 55 28.34 -8.23 21.51
N ASP A 56 28.75 -8.72 22.68
CA ASP A 56 28.69 -10.14 23.04
C ASP A 56 27.25 -10.68 22.99
N TRP A 57 26.28 -9.86 23.40
CA TRP A 57 24.86 -10.24 23.38
C TRP A 57 24.30 -10.29 21.95
N VAL A 58 24.65 -9.32 21.10
CA VAL A 58 24.26 -9.32 19.68
C VAL A 58 24.88 -10.52 18.97
N ASP A 59 26.18 -10.78 19.18
CA ASP A 59 26.89 -11.91 18.58
C ASP A 59 26.27 -13.26 19.01
N ALA A 60 25.87 -13.38 20.27
CA ALA A 60 25.15 -14.57 20.75
C ALA A 60 23.79 -14.75 20.05
N LYS A 61 23.02 -13.67 19.86
CA LYS A 61 21.72 -13.70 19.16
C LYS A 61 21.87 -14.00 17.67
N ILE A 62 22.87 -13.44 17.00
CA ILE A 62 23.18 -13.76 15.60
C ILE A 62 23.63 -15.22 15.49
N GLY A 63 24.47 -15.68 16.42
CA GLY A 63 24.91 -17.07 16.50
C GLY A 63 23.76 -18.06 16.64
N SER A 64 22.71 -17.73 17.42
CA SER A 64 21.52 -18.58 17.51
C SER A 64 20.69 -18.55 16.22
N LEU A 65 20.57 -17.40 15.56
CA LEU A 65 19.86 -17.28 14.27
C LEU A 65 20.50 -18.12 13.16
N LEU A 66 21.83 -18.23 13.15
CA LEU A 66 22.56 -18.98 12.13
C LEU A 66 22.57 -20.50 12.37
N LYS A 67 22.31 -20.96 13.59
CA LYS A 67 22.36 -22.38 13.98
C LYS A 67 21.02 -23.11 13.82
N THR A 68 19.92 -22.37 13.86
CA THR A 68 18.56 -22.92 13.80
C THR A 68 18.06 -22.91 12.36
N ASP A 69 17.56 -24.03 11.87
CA ASP A 69 16.85 -24.15 10.58
C ASP A 69 15.32 -23.94 10.73
N ASP A 70 14.81 -23.83 11.97
CA ASP A 70 13.39 -23.57 12.24
C ASP A 70 13.05 -22.07 12.12
N ASN A 71 12.26 -21.76 11.09
CA ASN A 71 11.76 -20.42 10.83
C ASN A 71 10.98 -19.80 12.00
N LYS A 72 10.30 -20.61 12.82
CA LYS A 72 9.52 -20.10 13.97
C LYS A 72 10.46 -19.61 15.07
N GLU A 73 11.46 -20.40 15.42
CA GLU A 73 12.48 -20.04 16.42
C GLU A 73 13.35 -18.86 15.95
N GLN A 74 13.68 -18.79 14.65
CA GLN A 74 14.34 -17.60 14.09
C GLN A 74 13.48 -16.34 14.24
N SER A 75 12.17 -16.43 13.98
CA SER A 75 11.24 -15.30 14.11
C SER A 75 11.15 -14.80 15.55
N GLU A 76 10.99 -15.69 16.52
CA GLU A 76 10.97 -15.33 17.95
C GLU A 76 12.30 -14.74 18.41
N THR A 77 13.42 -15.28 17.94
CA THR A 77 14.75 -14.71 18.22
C THR A 77 14.83 -13.28 17.69
N ARG A 78 14.41 -13.01 16.45
CA ARG A 78 14.39 -11.64 15.89
C ARG A 78 13.52 -10.69 16.72
N LYS A 79 12.32 -11.11 17.11
CA LYS A 79 11.42 -10.28 17.94
C LYS A 79 12.06 -9.91 19.28
N THR A 80 12.83 -10.82 19.88
CA THR A 80 13.52 -10.59 21.16
C THR A 80 14.88 -9.89 21.01
N THR A 81 15.42 -9.75 19.79
CA THR A 81 16.65 -8.97 19.55
C THR A 81 16.32 -7.47 19.49
N ASN A 82 16.01 -6.90 20.65
CA ASN A 82 15.73 -5.47 20.82
C ASN A 82 16.40 -4.91 22.09
N LEU A 83 16.53 -3.58 22.19
CA LEU A 83 17.25 -2.95 23.30
C LEU A 83 16.55 -3.11 24.66
N LYS A 84 15.21 -3.20 24.68
CA LYS A 84 14.45 -3.46 25.90
C LYS A 84 14.81 -4.83 26.48
N GLU A 85 14.91 -5.85 25.65
CA GLU A 85 15.32 -7.19 26.07
C GLU A 85 16.77 -7.23 26.53
N PHE A 86 17.69 -6.55 25.82
CA PHE A 86 19.07 -6.41 26.27
C PHE A 86 19.13 -5.81 27.69
N CYS A 87 18.42 -4.71 27.92
CA CYS A 87 18.38 -4.06 29.23
C CYS A 87 17.75 -4.96 30.30
N ARG A 88 16.68 -5.69 29.97
CA ARG A 88 16.03 -6.64 30.87
C ARG A 88 16.98 -7.77 31.29
N VAL A 89 17.76 -8.31 30.36
CA VAL A 89 18.66 -9.44 30.62
C VAL A 89 19.94 -9.00 31.35
N LYS A 90 20.54 -7.88 30.96
CA LYS A 90 21.82 -7.42 31.52
C LYS A 90 21.66 -6.51 32.74
N TYR A 91 20.54 -5.82 32.88
CA TYR A 91 20.29 -4.83 33.94
C TYR A 91 18.88 -4.95 34.57
N PRO A 92 18.46 -6.14 35.05
CA PRO A 92 17.08 -6.43 35.44
C PRO A 92 16.49 -5.55 36.56
N GLN A 93 17.33 -4.90 37.37
CA GLN A 93 16.93 -4.13 38.57
C GLN A 93 17.26 -2.63 38.50
N SER A 94 17.74 -2.14 37.37
CA SER A 94 18.31 -0.78 37.25
C SER A 94 17.29 0.31 36.93
N GLY A 95 16.14 -0.05 36.35
CA GLY A 95 15.23 0.93 35.73
C GLY A 95 15.87 1.72 34.57
N ILE A 96 17.09 1.38 34.14
CA ILE A 96 17.90 2.15 33.19
C ILE A 96 17.24 2.28 31.82
N PHE A 97 16.41 1.30 31.45
CA PHE A 97 15.69 1.32 30.18
C PHE A 97 14.70 2.50 30.11
N SER A 98 14.10 2.92 31.22
CA SER A 98 13.24 4.11 31.23
C SER A 98 14.05 5.37 30.92
N LYS A 99 15.29 5.48 31.44
CA LYS A 99 16.20 6.59 31.11
C LYS A 99 16.59 6.58 29.64
N VAL A 100 16.81 5.40 29.05
CA VAL A 100 17.05 5.26 27.62
C VAL A 100 15.83 5.71 26.82
N LEU A 101 14.63 5.30 27.21
CA LEU A 101 13.39 5.69 26.54
C LEU A 101 13.19 7.21 26.58
N GLU A 102 13.45 7.85 27.72
CA GLU A 102 13.34 9.31 27.86
C GLU A 102 14.46 10.07 27.13
N GLY A 103 15.70 9.59 27.23
CA GLY A 103 16.88 10.31 26.75
C GLY A 103 17.25 10.05 25.28
N ALA A 104 16.87 8.91 24.71
CA ALA A 104 17.29 8.47 23.38
C ALA A 104 16.16 8.23 22.37
N THR A 105 14.90 8.46 22.73
CA THR A 105 13.79 8.43 21.76
C THR A 105 13.89 9.60 20.79
N LEU A 106 13.96 9.30 19.50
CA LEU A 106 13.92 10.27 18.40
C LEU A 106 12.50 10.76 18.14
N TYR A 107 11.55 9.84 18.10
CA TYR A 107 10.13 10.09 17.99
C TYR A 107 9.34 8.85 18.44
N LYS A 108 8.05 9.04 18.69
CA LYS A 108 7.10 7.96 18.97
C LYS A 108 5.99 7.94 17.92
N ALA A 109 5.50 6.75 17.60
CA ALA A 109 4.38 6.55 16.69
C ALA A 109 3.35 5.63 17.33
N PHE A 110 2.07 5.96 17.20
CA PHE A 110 1.00 5.15 17.78
C PHE A 110 0.78 3.88 16.95
N ALA A 111 0.81 2.72 17.58
CA ALA A 111 0.72 1.41 16.95
C ALA A 111 -0.52 0.66 17.47
N PRO A 112 -1.73 1.07 17.04
CA PRO A 112 -3.00 0.61 17.61
C PRO A 112 -3.24 -0.90 17.50
N PHE A 113 -2.62 -1.53 16.50
CA PHE A 113 -2.79 -2.95 16.19
C PHE A 113 -1.47 -3.73 16.35
N GLY A 114 -0.56 -3.18 17.16
CA GLY A 114 0.77 -3.73 17.34
C GLY A 114 1.67 -3.62 16.11
N ARG A 115 2.70 -4.47 16.07
CA ARG A 115 3.72 -4.48 15.01
C ARG A 115 3.34 -5.31 13.78
N GLY A 116 2.18 -5.98 13.78
CA GLY A 116 1.84 -6.98 12.77
C GLY A 116 2.71 -8.25 12.85
N GLU A 117 2.75 -9.03 11.76
CA GLU A 117 3.52 -10.29 11.71
C GLU A 117 5.03 -10.08 11.43
N SER A 118 5.39 -8.99 10.75
CA SER A 118 6.77 -8.66 10.43
C SER A 118 7.42 -7.89 11.58
N SER A 119 8.68 -8.23 11.86
CA SER A 119 9.51 -7.46 12.80
C SER A 119 10.10 -6.19 12.16
N LEU A 120 10.01 -6.06 10.84
CA LEU A 120 10.48 -4.91 10.08
C LEU A 120 9.36 -3.87 9.94
N LEU A 121 9.76 -2.60 10.02
CA LEU A 121 8.88 -1.45 9.89
C LEU A 121 9.41 -0.51 8.81
N ASN A 122 8.64 -0.26 7.76
CA ASN A 122 9.06 0.67 6.72
C ASN A 122 8.94 2.11 7.22
N GLU A 123 10.03 2.86 7.11
CA GLU A 123 10.13 4.20 7.66
C GLU A 123 9.43 5.25 6.78
N GLN A 124 8.60 6.09 7.40
CA GLN A 124 7.99 7.26 6.77
C GLN A 124 9.04 8.37 6.59
N ILE A 125 9.02 9.07 5.46
CA ILE A 125 9.89 10.21 5.22
C ILE A 125 9.62 11.35 6.19
N LYS A 126 10.70 11.89 6.77
CA LYS A 126 10.70 12.93 7.80
C LYS A 126 11.77 13.98 7.50
N ASP A 127 11.58 15.18 8.02
CA ASP A 127 12.58 16.24 7.99
C ASP A 127 13.70 16.00 9.03
N SER A 128 14.65 16.93 9.13
CA SER A 128 15.74 16.87 10.10
C SER A 128 15.28 16.93 11.56
N ALA A 129 14.04 17.33 11.83
CA ALA A 129 13.43 17.38 13.15
C ALA A 129 12.57 16.13 13.43
N ASN A 130 12.68 15.08 12.62
CA ASN A 130 11.85 13.86 12.68
C ASN A 130 10.35 14.12 12.50
N LYS A 131 9.95 15.23 11.89
CA LYS A 131 8.54 15.49 11.56
C LYS A 131 8.23 14.92 10.19
N PRO A 132 7.15 14.14 10.04
CA PRO A 132 6.76 13.65 8.72
C PRO A 132 6.34 14.81 7.82
N TYR A 133 6.69 14.71 6.55
CA TYR A 133 6.31 15.68 5.52
C TYR A 133 5.96 14.95 4.22
N ILE A 134 5.34 15.66 3.29
CA ILE A 134 5.06 15.14 1.95
C ILE A 134 6.02 15.84 0.97
N PRO A 135 6.95 15.12 0.32
CA PRO A 135 7.87 15.75 -0.62
C PRO A 135 7.13 16.37 -1.82
N GLY A 136 7.56 17.55 -2.25
CA GLY A 136 7.03 18.26 -3.42
C GLY A 136 7.17 17.45 -4.71
N SER A 137 8.21 16.61 -4.79
CA SER A 137 8.42 15.64 -5.86
C SER A 137 7.32 14.56 -5.91
N SER A 138 6.83 14.10 -4.75
CA SER A 138 5.75 13.12 -4.65
C SER A 138 4.40 13.71 -5.08
N ILE A 139 4.13 14.95 -4.65
CA ILE A 139 2.95 15.73 -5.07
C ILE A 139 2.98 15.94 -6.58
N LYS A 140 4.11 16.44 -7.10
CA LYS A 140 4.33 16.70 -8.53
C LYS A 140 4.19 15.42 -9.36
N GLY A 141 4.72 14.29 -8.89
CA GLY A 141 4.63 13.01 -9.58
C GLY A 141 3.18 12.54 -9.77
N ALA A 142 2.38 12.59 -8.70
CA ALA A 142 0.98 12.19 -8.76
C ALA A 142 0.12 13.12 -9.65
N ILE A 143 0.34 14.44 -9.57
CA ILE A 143 -0.29 15.42 -10.45
C ILE A 143 0.12 15.17 -11.91
N LYS A 144 1.41 14.91 -12.17
CA LYS A 144 1.92 14.60 -13.51
C LYS A 144 1.20 13.37 -14.10
N THR A 145 0.96 12.33 -13.33
CA THR A 145 0.20 11.16 -13.80
C THR A 145 -1.26 11.48 -14.11
N ALA A 146 -1.91 12.33 -13.30
CA ALA A 146 -3.28 12.77 -13.58
C ALA A 146 -3.39 13.62 -14.86
N LEU A 147 -2.49 14.59 -15.03
CA LEU A 147 -2.41 15.42 -16.24
C LEU A 147 -2.09 14.58 -17.47
N ALA A 148 -1.19 13.59 -17.35
CA ALA A 148 -0.86 12.67 -18.44
C ALA A 148 -2.08 11.86 -18.89
N ALA A 149 -2.86 11.34 -17.94
CA ALA A 149 -4.09 10.62 -18.21
C ALA A 149 -5.10 11.49 -18.96
N ASN A 150 -5.25 12.76 -18.53
CA ASN A 150 -6.10 13.75 -19.20
C ASN A 150 -5.64 14.10 -20.62
N ALA A 151 -4.34 14.29 -20.83
CA ALA A 151 -3.81 14.59 -22.16
C ALA A 151 -3.94 13.38 -23.11
N TRP A 152 -3.74 12.16 -22.62
CA TRP A 152 -3.87 10.94 -23.41
C TRP A 152 -5.29 10.71 -23.94
N SER A 153 -6.31 10.95 -23.10
CA SER A 153 -7.71 10.78 -23.48
C SER A 153 -8.15 11.74 -24.60
N LYS A 154 -7.42 12.85 -24.79
CA LYS A 154 -7.66 13.86 -25.83
C LYS A 154 -6.83 13.70 -27.10
N LEU A 155 -5.90 12.75 -27.14
CA LEU A 155 -5.19 12.43 -28.39
C LEU A 155 -6.15 11.78 -29.39
N SER A 156 -5.99 12.12 -30.67
CA SER A 156 -6.65 11.39 -31.75
C SER A 156 -6.08 9.98 -31.90
N ASP A 157 -6.85 9.07 -32.51
CA ASP A 157 -6.39 7.69 -32.74
C ASP A 157 -5.14 7.64 -33.63
N GLY A 158 -5.00 8.58 -34.59
CA GLY A 158 -3.80 8.70 -35.41
C GLY A 158 -2.56 9.10 -34.59
N GLU A 159 -2.71 10.04 -33.66
CA GLU A 159 -1.63 10.44 -32.75
C GLU A 159 -1.25 9.29 -31.81
N ARG A 160 -2.23 8.60 -31.22
CA ARG A 160 -2.00 7.44 -30.35
C ARG A 160 -1.23 6.35 -31.09
N LYS A 161 -1.69 5.97 -32.29
CA LYS A 161 -1.00 4.97 -33.13
C LYS A 161 0.45 5.35 -33.43
N LYS A 162 0.73 6.63 -33.69
CA LYS A 162 2.09 7.11 -33.92
C LYS A 162 2.97 6.93 -32.68
N VAL A 163 2.48 7.36 -31.51
CA VAL A 163 3.20 7.23 -30.23
C VAL A 163 3.46 5.76 -29.90
N LEU A 164 2.45 4.91 -30.05
CA LEU A 164 2.54 3.48 -29.74
C LEU A 164 3.38 2.70 -30.75
N GLY A 165 3.40 3.10 -32.03
CA GLY A 165 4.24 2.47 -33.05
C GLY A 165 5.73 2.66 -32.79
N ASP A 166 6.12 3.87 -32.36
CA ASP A 166 7.49 4.19 -31.95
C ASP A 166 7.91 3.35 -30.73
N GLU A 167 7.00 3.16 -29.76
CA GLU A 167 7.26 2.39 -28.54
C GLU A 167 7.26 0.88 -28.75
N LYS A 168 6.33 0.35 -29.56
CA LYS A 168 6.29 -1.07 -29.91
C LYS A 168 7.62 -1.51 -30.54
N THR A 169 8.21 -0.67 -31.39
CA THR A 169 9.52 -0.93 -32.00
C THR A 169 10.66 -0.97 -30.97
N ARG A 170 10.56 -0.19 -29.88
CA ARG A 170 11.57 -0.12 -28.82
C ARG A 170 11.45 -1.27 -27.83
N VAL A 171 10.25 -1.51 -27.30
CA VAL A 171 9.99 -2.59 -26.33
C VAL A 171 10.29 -3.96 -26.95
N LEU A 172 9.99 -4.17 -28.24
CA LEU A 172 10.25 -5.44 -28.92
C LEU A 172 11.73 -5.66 -29.33
N LYS A 173 12.55 -4.61 -29.37
CA LYS A 173 13.99 -4.73 -29.61
C LYS A 173 14.70 -4.96 -28.27
N LYS A 174 14.85 -6.24 -27.90
CA LYS A 174 15.45 -6.85 -26.67
C LYS A 174 16.77 -6.29 -26.09
N ASN A 175 17.35 -5.21 -26.61
CA ASN A 175 18.68 -4.73 -26.24
C ASN A 175 18.74 -3.52 -25.30
N ASN A 176 17.61 -2.92 -24.90
CA ASN A 176 17.63 -1.82 -23.93
C ASN A 176 16.93 -2.18 -22.63
N ARG A 177 17.53 -1.72 -21.52
CA ARG A 177 17.03 -1.85 -20.16
C ARG A 177 15.54 -1.46 -20.13
N ILE A 178 14.72 -2.41 -19.67
CA ILE A 178 13.27 -2.34 -19.47
C ILE A 178 12.85 -1.19 -18.52
N GLU A 179 13.82 -0.53 -17.87
CA GLU A 179 13.67 0.49 -16.82
C GLU A 179 12.99 1.81 -17.26
N TYR A 180 12.71 2.02 -18.56
CA TYR A 180 12.24 3.33 -19.07
C TYR A 180 11.07 3.24 -20.08
N SER A 181 10.23 2.20 -20.04
CA SER A 181 9.15 2.04 -21.06
C SER A 181 8.08 3.14 -21.02
N ASP A 182 7.96 3.90 -19.93
CA ASP A 182 7.02 5.00 -19.76
C ASP A 182 7.59 6.37 -20.16
N GLU A 183 8.92 6.52 -20.10
CA GLU A 183 9.60 7.79 -20.33
C GLU A 183 9.30 8.41 -21.71
N PRO A 184 9.29 7.65 -22.82
CA PRO A 184 8.96 8.23 -24.13
C PRO A 184 7.54 8.74 -24.24
N LEU A 185 6.60 8.03 -23.61
CA LEU A 185 5.20 8.42 -23.55
C LEU A 185 5.04 9.71 -22.74
N MET A 186 5.69 9.78 -21.58
CA MET A 186 5.70 10.98 -20.75
C MET A 186 6.40 12.15 -21.48
N ASN A 187 7.48 11.90 -22.21
CA ASN A 187 8.13 12.91 -23.05
C ASN A 187 7.22 13.37 -24.18
N HIS A 188 6.48 12.47 -24.84
CA HIS A 188 5.53 12.84 -25.86
C HIS A 188 4.42 13.75 -25.32
N LEU A 189 3.95 13.51 -24.10
CA LEU A 189 2.89 14.31 -23.49
C LEU A 189 3.42 15.66 -22.98
N PHE A 190 4.52 15.67 -22.23
CA PHE A 190 4.98 16.87 -21.52
C PHE A 190 6.04 17.70 -22.24
N THR A 191 6.81 17.12 -23.16
CA THR A 191 7.95 17.80 -23.77
C THR A 191 7.55 18.46 -25.09
N CYS A 192 7.79 19.76 -25.21
CA CYS A 192 7.57 20.51 -26.45
C CYS A 192 8.63 20.14 -27.50
N ARG A 193 8.24 20.16 -28.77
CA ARG A 193 9.19 19.87 -29.86
C ARG A 193 10.08 21.08 -30.09
N VAL A 194 11.35 20.82 -30.39
CA VAL A 194 12.34 21.85 -30.69
C VAL A 194 12.56 21.91 -32.20
N VAL A 195 12.72 23.12 -32.74
CA VAL A 195 13.12 23.31 -34.14
C VAL A 195 14.59 22.94 -34.30
N PRO A 196 14.95 22.03 -35.22
CA PRO A 196 16.33 21.82 -35.58
C PRO A 196 16.89 23.13 -36.16
N ASP A 197 17.91 23.69 -35.53
CA ASP A 197 18.68 24.80 -36.12
C ASP A 197 19.63 24.20 -37.17
N GLU A 198 19.25 24.26 -38.46
CA GLU A 198 19.95 23.58 -39.57
C GLU A 198 21.47 23.81 -39.61
N GLN A 199 21.96 24.96 -39.10
CA GLN A 199 23.40 25.25 -39.02
C GLN A 199 24.12 24.58 -37.83
N ARG A 200 23.43 24.33 -36.71
CA ARG A 200 24.02 23.71 -35.50
C ARG A 200 24.18 22.20 -35.60
N TRP A 201 23.34 21.52 -36.37
CA TRP A 201 23.35 20.05 -36.50
C TRP A 201 24.56 19.52 -37.28
N ARG A 202 25.13 20.31 -38.21
CA ARG A 202 26.25 19.84 -39.05
C ARG A 202 27.56 19.66 -38.30
N ASN A 203 27.78 20.35 -37.16
CA ASN A 203 29.10 20.35 -36.49
C ASN A 203 29.12 20.02 -34.99
N LYS A 204 27.98 19.86 -34.29
CA LYS A 204 27.96 19.35 -32.90
C LYS A 204 26.74 18.47 -32.66
N LYS A 205 26.94 17.27 -32.07
CA LYS A 205 25.87 16.48 -31.42
C LYS A 205 25.29 17.32 -30.28
N ILE A 206 24.27 18.12 -30.56
CA ILE A 206 23.55 18.83 -29.49
C ILE A 206 22.67 17.79 -28.80
N PHE A 207 22.95 17.58 -27.51
CA PHE A 207 22.19 16.72 -26.65
C PHE A 207 20.78 17.31 -26.48
N PHE A 208 19.76 16.63 -27.00
CA PHE A 208 18.37 16.97 -26.71
C PHE A 208 18.08 16.61 -25.26
N ASP A 209 17.75 17.61 -24.44
CA ASP A 209 17.37 17.43 -23.04
C ASP A 209 15.84 17.57 -22.91
N PRO A 210 15.10 16.45 -22.76
CA PRO A 210 13.65 16.49 -22.58
C PRO A 210 13.22 17.29 -21.35
N ALA A 211 14.04 17.36 -20.30
CA ALA A 211 13.69 18.09 -19.08
C ALA A 211 13.65 19.59 -19.34
N ARG A 212 14.58 20.12 -20.15
CA ARG A 212 14.63 21.54 -20.54
C ARG A 212 13.36 22.01 -21.24
N PHE A 213 12.72 21.15 -22.04
CA PHE A 213 11.54 21.46 -22.84
C PHE A 213 10.24 20.87 -22.27
N SER A 214 10.27 20.36 -21.04
CA SER A 214 9.09 19.85 -20.35
C SER A 214 8.22 21.00 -19.85
N ILE A 215 6.91 20.94 -20.09
CA ILE A 215 5.93 21.88 -19.52
C ILE A 215 5.99 21.90 -18.00
N MET A 216 6.26 20.76 -17.36
CA MET A 216 6.34 20.66 -15.90
C MET A 216 7.49 21.46 -15.29
N ARG A 217 8.42 22.03 -16.09
CA ARG A 217 9.45 22.94 -15.58
C ARG A 217 8.86 24.23 -15.01
N PHE A 218 7.71 24.67 -15.54
CA PHE A 218 7.08 25.93 -15.14
C PHE A 218 6.23 25.76 -13.88
N PHE A 219 6.10 24.54 -13.35
CA PHE A 219 5.27 24.23 -12.19
C PHE A 219 6.16 23.79 -11.02
N HIS A 220 6.11 24.57 -9.95
CA HIS A 220 6.91 24.36 -8.75
C HIS A 220 6.00 23.95 -7.59
N PHE A 221 6.44 22.93 -6.87
CA PHE A 221 5.78 22.37 -5.70
C PHE A 221 6.83 22.32 -4.60
N SER A 222 6.63 23.05 -3.50
CA SER A 222 7.46 22.86 -2.31
C SER A 222 7.12 21.54 -1.63
N ASP A 223 7.97 21.16 -0.68
CA ASP A 223 7.60 20.16 0.31
C ASP A 223 6.42 20.67 1.14
N ALA A 224 5.54 19.75 1.54
CA ALA A 224 4.36 20.05 2.34
C ALA A 224 4.59 19.68 3.80
N HIS A 225 4.34 20.63 4.70
CA HIS A 225 4.56 20.49 6.13
C HIS A 225 3.23 20.53 6.88
N ILE A 226 3.16 19.84 8.02
CA ILE A 226 1.93 19.74 8.82
C ILE A 226 1.46 21.12 9.28
N VAL A 227 0.16 21.34 9.17
CA VAL A 227 -0.53 22.46 9.82
C VAL A 227 -0.97 21.98 11.21
N GLU A 228 -0.50 22.66 12.26
CA GLU A 228 -0.86 22.38 13.65
C GLU A 228 -2.40 22.37 13.87
N PRO A 229 -2.94 21.60 14.85
CA PRO A 229 -2.29 21.09 16.07
C PRO A 229 -1.91 19.59 16.05
N PHE A 230 -1.64 18.99 14.90
CA PHE A 230 -1.31 17.55 14.85
C PHE A 230 0.10 17.18 15.38
N GLY A 231 0.85 18.14 15.95
CA GLY A 231 2.15 17.93 16.60
C GLY A 231 2.18 16.70 17.54
N GLU A 232 3.36 16.10 17.70
CA GLU A 232 3.67 14.82 18.41
C GLU A 232 2.87 13.56 18.04
N ASN A 233 1.71 13.67 17.38
CA ASN A 233 0.78 12.58 17.11
C ASN A 233 0.55 12.35 15.61
N ALA A 234 1.43 12.88 14.77
CA ALA A 234 1.30 12.86 13.31
C ALA A 234 1.69 11.52 12.65
N LEU A 235 2.10 10.51 13.43
CA LEU A 235 2.52 9.20 12.96
C LEU A 235 1.78 8.07 13.66
N GLU A 236 1.38 7.10 12.85
CA GLU A 236 0.92 5.79 13.30
C GLU A 236 1.78 4.69 12.68
N VAL A 237 1.78 3.51 13.28
CA VAL A 237 2.32 2.29 12.71
C VAL A 237 1.17 1.33 12.49
N LEU A 238 0.91 1.01 11.22
CA LEU A 238 -0.19 0.12 10.84
C LEU A 238 0.35 -1.13 10.14
N PRO A 239 -0.13 -2.33 10.53
CA PRO A 239 0.05 -3.53 9.74
C PRO A 239 -0.56 -3.34 8.36
N VAL A 240 0.14 -3.81 7.34
CA VAL A 240 -0.34 -3.83 5.97
C VAL A 240 -0.33 -5.25 5.47
N TYR A 241 -1.35 -5.61 4.70
CA TYR A 241 -1.46 -6.92 4.06
C TYR A 241 -1.74 -6.77 2.57
N LEU A 242 -1.36 -7.78 1.80
CA LEU A 242 -1.71 -7.87 0.39
C LEU A 242 -2.99 -8.70 0.22
N TYR A 243 -4.06 -8.05 -0.20
CA TYR A 243 -5.35 -8.68 -0.44
C TYR A 243 -5.51 -9.01 -1.92
N LEU A 244 -5.93 -10.23 -2.23
CA LEU A 244 -6.17 -10.72 -3.58
C LEU A 244 -7.62 -11.15 -3.76
N LYS A 245 -8.18 -10.93 -4.95
CA LYS A 245 -9.51 -11.44 -5.27
C LYS A 245 -9.51 -12.98 -5.27
N GLY A 246 -10.40 -13.59 -4.47
CA GLY A 246 -10.59 -15.05 -4.44
C GLY A 246 -9.44 -15.87 -3.90
N LYS A 247 -8.54 -15.25 -3.13
CA LYS A 247 -7.47 -15.93 -2.40
C LYS A 247 -7.35 -15.39 -0.99
N GLU A 248 -6.78 -16.20 -0.12
CA GLU A 248 -6.41 -15.76 1.23
C GLU A 248 -5.45 -14.55 1.17
N PRO A 249 -5.58 -13.58 2.09
CA PRO A 249 -4.64 -12.48 2.20
C PRO A 249 -3.21 -12.98 2.47
N GLN A 250 -2.21 -12.20 2.07
CA GLN A 250 -0.80 -12.56 2.26
C GLN A 250 -0.15 -11.62 3.30
N PRO A 251 0.48 -12.18 4.36
CA PRO A 251 1.12 -11.41 5.43
C PRO A 251 2.55 -10.93 5.13
N GLN A 252 2.99 -11.01 3.87
CA GLN A 252 4.38 -10.79 3.48
C GLN A 252 4.82 -9.32 3.52
N THR A 253 3.95 -8.39 3.91
CA THR A 253 4.26 -6.96 3.91
C THR A 253 4.64 -6.50 5.31
N ASN A 254 5.75 -5.75 5.38
CA ASN A 254 6.15 -5.05 6.59
C ASN A 254 5.06 -4.10 7.05
N SER A 255 5.00 -3.86 8.36
CA SER A 255 4.23 -2.75 8.90
C SER A 255 4.78 -1.43 8.37
N GLN A 256 3.93 -0.41 8.30
CA GLN A 256 4.29 0.89 7.72
C GLN A 256 4.10 1.98 8.76
N GLU A 257 5.09 2.86 8.91
CA GLU A 257 4.83 4.17 9.50
C GLU A 257 3.97 4.97 8.53
N VAL A 258 2.85 5.50 8.99
CA VAL A 258 1.89 6.23 8.17
C VAL A 258 1.56 7.57 8.81
N ILE A 259 1.24 8.54 7.97
CA ILE A 259 0.49 9.72 8.36
C ILE A 259 -0.99 9.30 8.44
N PRO A 260 -1.69 9.51 9.58
CA PRO A 260 -3.07 9.08 9.74
C PRO A 260 -4.04 9.86 8.85
N LYS A 261 -5.29 9.39 8.78
CA LYS A 261 -6.40 10.10 8.12
C LYS A 261 -6.67 11.45 8.82
N GLY A 262 -6.98 12.48 8.04
CA GLY A 262 -7.45 13.79 8.51
C GLY A 262 -6.35 14.83 8.72
N VAL A 263 -5.08 14.45 8.62
CA VAL A 263 -3.93 15.36 8.79
C VAL A 263 -3.86 16.32 7.60
N VAL A 264 -3.65 17.60 7.89
CA VAL A 264 -3.52 18.66 6.89
C VAL A 264 -2.09 19.15 6.81
N PHE A 265 -1.60 19.29 5.59
CA PHE A 265 -0.30 19.84 5.24
C PHE A 265 -0.48 21.10 4.41
N GLU A 266 0.46 22.02 4.47
CA GLU A 266 0.52 23.23 3.65
C GLU A 266 1.79 23.22 2.79
N PHE A 267 1.67 23.65 1.54
CA PHE A 267 2.78 23.76 0.59
C PHE A 267 2.59 24.96 -0.36
N ASP A 268 3.69 25.40 -0.95
CA ASP A 268 3.71 26.43 -1.98
C ASP A 268 3.58 25.79 -3.37
N PHE A 269 2.58 26.26 -4.11
CA PHE A 269 2.44 26.01 -5.54
C PHE A 269 2.71 27.31 -6.30
N ARG A 270 3.58 27.26 -7.30
CA ARG A 270 3.92 28.43 -8.12
C ARG A 270 4.01 28.06 -9.58
N VAL A 271 3.44 28.90 -10.44
CA VAL A 271 3.69 28.86 -11.88
C VAL A 271 4.76 29.91 -12.24
N ASP A 272 5.81 29.51 -12.94
CA ASP A 272 6.76 30.44 -13.57
C ASP A 272 6.10 31.13 -14.77
N VAL A 273 5.30 32.16 -14.46
CA VAL A 273 4.50 32.92 -15.45
C VAL A 273 5.40 33.63 -16.46
N GLU A 274 6.53 34.17 -16.02
CA GLU A 274 7.49 34.84 -16.91
C GLU A 274 8.10 33.88 -17.93
N GLY A 275 8.59 32.74 -17.45
CA GLY A 275 9.16 31.70 -18.29
C GLY A 275 8.11 31.11 -19.24
N LEU A 276 6.91 30.83 -18.74
CA LEU A 276 5.83 30.28 -19.55
C LEU A 276 5.35 31.27 -20.62
N TYR A 277 5.19 32.54 -20.28
CA TYR A 277 4.78 33.58 -21.24
C TYR A 277 5.82 33.77 -22.34
N THR A 278 7.10 33.76 -21.99
CA THR A 278 8.21 33.81 -22.96
C THR A 278 8.18 32.61 -23.88
N ALA A 279 8.06 31.40 -23.32
CA ALA A 279 7.94 30.17 -24.09
C ALA A 279 6.70 30.16 -25.00
N PHE A 280 5.57 30.70 -24.53
CA PHE A 280 4.34 30.85 -25.31
C PHE A 280 4.51 31.79 -26.49
N ARG A 281 5.14 32.95 -26.31
CA ARG A 281 5.46 33.84 -27.43
C ARG A 281 6.39 33.19 -28.44
N GLU A 282 7.43 32.51 -27.97
CA GLU A 282 8.32 31.72 -28.83
C GLU A 282 7.57 30.64 -29.61
N SER A 283 6.60 29.96 -29.00
CA SER A 283 5.82 28.91 -29.67
C SER A 283 5.05 29.39 -30.89
N LYS A 284 4.73 30.69 -30.97
CA LYS A 284 4.04 31.33 -32.10
C LYS A 284 4.99 31.76 -33.23
N HIS A 285 6.29 31.82 -32.97
CA HIS A 285 7.29 32.17 -33.97
C HIS A 285 7.74 30.92 -34.76
N PRO A 286 7.87 30.97 -36.10
CA PRO A 286 8.27 29.81 -36.91
C PRO A 286 9.60 29.16 -36.51
N LYS A 287 10.54 29.98 -35.99
CA LYS A 287 11.87 29.60 -35.51
C LYS A 287 11.95 29.40 -33.98
N GLY A 288 10.84 29.53 -33.25
CA GLY A 288 10.83 29.40 -31.80
C GLY A 288 11.00 27.96 -31.34
N MET A 289 11.61 27.77 -30.15
CA MET A 289 12.00 26.45 -29.65
C MET A 289 10.86 25.64 -29.01
N TRP A 290 9.72 26.29 -28.70
CA TRP A 290 8.62 25.70 -27.93
C TRP A 290 7.44 25.26 -28.79
N ARG A 291 7.66 24.41 -29.79
CA ARG A 291 6.56 23.95 -30.65
C ARG A 291 5.54 23.13 -29.86
N ASP A 292 4.28 23.29 -30.26
CA ASP A 292 3.10 22.60 -29.71
C ASP A 292 2.78 22.95 -28.24
N LEU A 293 3.41 23.99 -27.66
CA LEU A 293 3.18 24.38 -26.27
C LEU A 293 1.71 24.69 -25.98
N SER A 294 1.04 25.50 -26.81
CA SER A 294 -0.37 25.86 -26.60
C SER A 294 -1.26 24.62 -26.58
N THR A 295 -1.13 23.75 -27.59
CA THR A 295 -1.90 22.50 -27.70
C THR A 295 -1.65 21.55 -26.52
N LYS A 296 -0.41 21.48 -26.01
CA LYS A 296 -0.09 20.63 -24.88
C LYS A 296 -0.63 21.18 -23.56
N ILE A 297 -0.57 22.50 -23.35
CA ILE A 297 -1.20 23.13 -22.18
C ILE A 297 -2.71 22.87 -22.20
N GLU A 298 -3.36 23.06 -23.34
CA GLU A 298 -4.80 22.77 -23.51
C GLU A 298 -5.14 21.32 -23.19
N ARG A 299 -4.35 20.36 -23.70
CA ARG A 299 -4.58 18.94 -23.41
C ARG A 299 -4.34 18.57 -21.96
N LEU A 300 -3.29 19.11 -21.34
CA LEU A 300 -2.93 18.77 -19.96
C LEU A 300 -3.90 19.39 -18.95
N PHE A 301 -4.22 20.68 -19.11
CA PHE A 301 -4.91 21.50 -18.10
C PHE A 301 -6.33 21.93 -18.47
N ASP A 302 -6.83 21.60 -19.67
CA ASP A 302 -8.15 22.09 -20.16
C ASP A 302 -8.25 23.61 -20.31
N VAL A 303 -7.12 24.28 -20.59
CA VAL A 303 -7.08 25.74 -20.73
C VAL A 303 -6.38 26.19 -22.00
N LYS A 304 -6.88 27.26 -22.60
CA LYS A 304 -6.24 27.96 -23.73
C LYS A 304 -5.57 29.22 -23.21
N LEU A 305 -4.29 29.41 -23.56
CA LEU A 305 -3.54 30.62 -23.19
C LEU A 305 -3.72 31.76 -24.20
N ASP A 306 -4.30 31.47 -25.36
CA ASP A 306 -4.58 32.47 -26.39
C ASP A 306 -5.55 33.53 -25.89
N ASN A 307 -5.18 34.80 -26.09
CA ASN A 307 -5.93 35.98 -25.66
C ASN A 307 -6.11 36.14 -24.13
N VAL A 308 -5.38 35.36 -23.32
CA VAL A 308 -5.34 35.52 -21.87
C VAL A 308 -4.24 36.51 -21.48
N ALA A 309 -4.56 37.45 -20.59
CA ALA A 309 -3.55 38.37 -20.07
C ALA A 309 -2.54 37.60 -19.22
N LYS A 310 -1.25 37.94 -19.35
CA LYS A 310 -0.16 37.27 -18.64
C LYS A 310 -0.38 37.17 -17.12
N GLY A 311 -0.94 38.21 -16.51
CA GLY A 311 -1.24 38.25 -15.07
C GLY A 311 -2.24 37.17 -14.62
N ASP A 312 -3.05 36.63 -15.53
CA ASP A 312 -4.08 35.65 -15.21
C ASP A 312 -3.60 34.19 -15.40
N TYR A 313 -2.38 33.97 -15.89
CA TYR A 313 -1.87 32.64 -16.22
C TYR A 313 -1.83 31.71 -15.00
N GLU A 314 -1.32 32.18 -13.87
CA GLU A 314 -1.23 31.35 -12.66
C GLU A 314 -2.61 30.91 -12.17
N LYS A 315 -3.57 31.84 -12.11
CA LYS A 315 -4.95 31.54 -11.72
C LYS A 315 -5.60 30.55 -12.70
N LEU A 316 -5.55 30.84 -14.01
CA LEU A 316 -6.15 29.99 -15.04
C LEU A 316 -5.59 28.57 -15.00
N LEU A 317 -4.28 28.40 -14.88
CA LEU A 317 -3.64 27.08 -14.83
C LEU A 317 -3.91 26.35 -13.52
N THR A 318 -4.08 27.07 -12.41
CA THR A 318 -4.51 26.48 -11.14
C THR A 318 -5.95 25.97 -11.23
N ASP A 319 -6.85 26.77 -11.80
CA ASP A 319 -8.25 26.39 -12.01
C ASP A 319 -8.33 25.17 -12.95
N GLY A 320 -7.54 25.17 -14.03
CA GLY A 320 -7.40 24.02 -14.93
C GLY A 320 -6.84 22.77 -14.25
N LEU A 321 -5.82 22.93 -13.39
CA LEU A 321 -5.29 21.83 -12.59
C LEU A 321 -6.40 21.23 -11.70
N PHE A 322 -7.14 22.03 -10.95
CA PHE A 322 -8.22 21.52 -10.11
C PHE A 322 -9.36 20.89 -10.92
N SER A 323 -9.70 21.45 -12.08
CA SER A 323 -10.66 20.82 -13.01
C SER A 323 -10.24 19.40 -13.37
N VAL A 324 -8.96 19.17 -13.66
CA VAL A 324 -8.45 17.82 -13.97
C VAL A 324 -8.42 16.91 -12.75
N LEU A 325 -8.00 17.43 -11.59
CA LEU A 325 -7.87 16.64 -10.35
C LEU A 325 -9.21 16.36 -9.66
N GLY A 326 -10.25 17.14 -9.91
CA GLY A 326 -11.64 16.89 -9.48
C GLY A 326 -12.48 16.23 -10.57
N GLY A 327 -11.96 16.16 -11.80
CA GLY A 327 -12.70 15.70 -12.97
C GLY A 327 -12.78 14.19 -13.14
N VAL A 328 -13.14 13.79 -14.37
CA VAL A 328 -13.47 12.40 -14.76
C VAL A 328 -12.39 11.41 -14.33
N GLN A 329 -11.11 11.76 -14.45
CA GLN A 329 -9.99 10.84 -14.16
C GLN A 329 -9.87 10.49 -12.67
N ALA A 330 -10.07 11.45 -11.77
CA ALA A 330 -10.03 11.19 -10.33
C ALA A 330 -11.24 10.34 -9.90
N VAL A 331 -12.43 10.69 -10.41
CA VAL A 331 -13.67 9.95 -10.17
C VAL A 331 -13.56 8.51 -10.69
N GLU A 332 -13.00 8.31 -11.87
CA GLU A 332 -12.80 6.98 -12.46
C GLU A 332 -11.87 6.12 -11.59
N LYS A 333 -10.71 6.66 -11.17
CA LYS A 333 -9.78 5.93 -10.29
C LYS A 333 -10.40 5.58 -8.95
N PHE A 334 -11.14 6.51 -8.34
CA PHE A 334 -11.84 6.25 -7.08
C PHE A 334 -12.90 5.17 -7.25
N ASN A 335 -13.70 5.23 -8.33
CA ASN A 335 -14.70 4.22 -8.65
C ASN A 335 -14.11 2.85 -8.95
N GLN A 336 -12.89 2.77 -9.50
CA GLN A 336 -12.20 1.49 -9.70
C GLN A 336 -11.76 0.86 -8.38
N ASP A 337 -11.24 1.63 -7.43
CA ASP A 337 -10.93 1.12 -6.09
C ASP A 337 -12.21 0.60 -5.40
N ARG A 338 -13.34 1.32 -5.56
CA ARG A 338 -14.66 0.86 -5.08
C ARG A 338 -15.15 -0.42 -5.77
N ALA A 339 -15.04 -0.49 -7.09
CA ALA A 339 -15.44 -1.68 -7.85
C ALA A 339 -14.60 -2.90 -7.46
N TRP A 340 -13.29 -2.71 -7.33
CA TRP A 340 -12.38 -3.73 -6.85
C TRP A 340 -12.77 -4.22 -5.45
N LEU A 341 -13.10 -3.30 -4.54
CA LEU A 341 -13.49 -3.61 -3.17
C LEU A 341 -14.81 -4.37 -3.11
N ARG A 342 -15.82 -3.98 -3.90
CA ARG A 342 -17.10 -4.72 -4.01
C ARG A 342 -16.91 -6.15 -4.47
N GLU A 343 -16.07 -6.34 -5.48
CA GLU A 343 -15.77 -7.66 -6.00
C GLU A 343 -14.99 -8.50 -4.99
N PHE A 344 -13.99 -7.89 -4.32
CA PHE A 344 -13.26 -8.51 -3.24
C PHE A 344 -14.20 -8.97 -2.11
N LEU A 345 -15.10 -8.12 -1.62
CA LEU A 345 -16.07 -8.49 -0.58
C LEU A 345 -17.04 -9.58 -1.03
N LYS A 346 -17.49 -9.55 -2.30
CA LYS A 346 -18.38 -10.58 -2.86
C LYS A 346 -17.73 -11.96 -2.90
N ILE A 347 -16.46 -12.03 -3.31
CA ILE A 347 -15.74 -13.29 -3.46
C ILE A 347 -15.23 -13.81 -2.10
N SER A 348 -14.88 -12.91 -1.18
CA SER A 348 -14.33 -13.25 0.14
C SER A 348 -15.40 -13.66 1.17
N GLY A 349 -16.69 -13.53 0.86
CA GLY A 349 -17.84 -13.85 1.73
C GLY A 349 -18.00 -15.32 2.17
N GLY A 350 -16.95 -16.15 2.07
CA GLY A 350 -16.96 -17.56 2.49
C GLY A 350 -15.74 -18.01 3.32
N GLY A 351 -14.81 -17.14 3.72
CA GLY A 351 -13.72 -17.63 4.59
C GLY A 351 -12.52 -16.75 4.98
N GLY A 352 -12.52 -15.40 4.88
CA GLY A 352 -11.30 -14.66 5.24
C GLY A 352 -11.41 -13.20 5.68
N ILE A 353 -12.62 -12.61 5.76
CA ILE A 353 -12.79 -11.21 6.20
C ILE A 353 -13.86 -11.14 7.29
N ALA A 354 -13.59 -10.38 8.35
CA ALA A 354 -14.52 -10.14 9.44
C ALA A 354 -15.72 -9.26 8.97
N PRO A 355 -16.97 -9.56 9.37
CA PRO A 355 -18.15 -8.81 8.92
C PRO A 355 -18.10 -7.30 9.19
N ASP A 356 -17.55 -6.90 10.34
CA ASP A 356 -17.36 -5.50 10.75
C ASP A 356 -16.34 -4.77 9.85
N ALA A 357 -15.31 -5.47 9.37
CA ALA A 357 -14.36 -4.95 8.40
C ALA A 357 -15.04 -4.69 7.05
N ALA A 358 -15.93 -5.58 6.62
CA ALA A 358 -16.72 -5.38 5.40
C ALA A 358 -17.63 -4.14 5.50
N GLU A 359 -18.25 -3.90 6.67
CA GLU A 359 -19.06 -2.70 6.92
C GLU A 359 -18.23 -1.41 6.87
N ARG A 360 -17.07 -1.37 7.56
CA ARG A 360 -16.13 -0.23 7.51
C ARG A 360 -15.70 0.08 6.08
N LEU A 361 -15.38 -0.95 5.31
CA LEU A 361 -14.98 -0.82 3.91
C LEU A 361 -16.13 -0.35 3.03
N ASN A 362 -17.36 -0.79 3.30
CA ASN A 362 -18.56 -0.27 2.62
C ASN A 362 -18.82 1.22 2.94
N ALA A 363 -18.50 1.69 4.15
CA ALA A 363 -18.57 3.12 4.47
C ALA A 363 -17.59 3.95 3.61
N PHE A 364 -16.36 3.47 3.41
CA PHE A 364 -15.41 4.08 2.47
C PHE A 364 -15.92 4.05 1.00
N ILE A 365 -16.68 3.02 0.61
CA ILE A 365 -17.37 3.00 -0.69
C ILE A 365 -18.46 4.09 -0.76
N GLY A 366 -19.03 4.50 0.36
CA GLY A 366 -20.02 5.58 0.44
C GLY A 366 -19.44 6.98 0.28
N ASP A 367 -18.16 7.16 0.62
CA ASP A 367 -17.46 8.44 0.48
C ASP A 367 -17.40 8.88 -1.00
N ARG A 368 -17.38 10.20 -1.22
CA ARG A 368 -17.25 10.80 -2.55
C ARG A 368 -15.92 11.53 -2.67
N VAL A 369 -15.39 11.54 -3.89
CA VAL A 369 -14.36 12.49 -4.30
C VAL A 369 -14.90 13.88 -4.01
N SER A 370 -14.10 14.73 -3.36
CA SER A 370 -14.55 16.09 -3.05
C SER A 370 -14.85 16.86 -4.33
N GLU A 371 -15.96 17.58 -4.33
CA GLU A 371 -16.32 18.53 -5.39
C GLU A 371 -15.49 19.82 -5.32
N VAL A 372 -14.78 20.04 -4.20
CA VAL A 372 -13.93 21.22 -3.98
C VAL A 372 -12.46 20.83 -4.04
N GLY A 373 -11.73 21.46 -4.98
CA GLY A 373 -10.31 21.22 -5.22
C GLY A 373 -10.07 19.97 -6.06
N GLY A 374 -9.12 19.14 -5.66
CA GLY A 374 -8.74 17.92 -6.38
C GLY A 374 -8.49 16.74 -5.44
N THR A 375 -8.71 15.52 -5.93
CA THR A 375 -8.44 14.29 -5.16
C THR A 375 -7.51 13.38 -5.95
N ILE A 376 -6.41 12.96 -5.32
CA ILE A 376 -5.40 12.09 -5.94
C ILE A 376 -4.93 11.03 -4.96
N LYS A 377 -4.26 10.02 -5.50
CA LYS A 377 -3.62 8.97 -4.71
C LYS A 377 -2.11 9.09 -4.82
N ILE A 378 -1.42 9.16 -3.69
CA ILE A 378 0.03 9.36 -3.58
C ILE A 378 0.67 8.31 -2.66
N GLY A 379 1.99 8.16 -2.75
CA GLY A 379 2.74 7.26 -1.86
C GLY A 379 2.68 5.78 -2.25
N TRP A 380 3.29 4.94 -1.41
CA TRP A 380 3.60 3.53 -1.70
C TRP A 380 2.35 2.65 -1.92
N GLY A 381 1.26 2.98 -1.24
CA GLY A 381 -0.01 2.25 -1.32
C GLY A 381 -0.89 2.57 -2.53
N SER A 382 -0.47 3.54 -3.36
CA SER A 382 -1.25 4.00 -4.51
C SER A 382 -1.48 2.91 -5.57
N GLY A 383 -0.52 2.00 -5.72
CA GLY A 383 -0.56 0.87 -6.64
C GLY A 383 -0.40 1.25 -8.12
N PHE A 384 -0.42 0.25 -9.01
CA PHE A 384 -0.10 0.42 -10.42
C PHE A 384 -1.04 1.37 -11.16
N THR A 385 -2.36 1.25 -10.96
CA THR A 385 -3.36 2.04 -11.70
C THR A 385 -3.36 3.51 -11.32
N SER A 386 -2.81 3.86 -10.17
CA SER A 386 -2.74 5.25 -9.70
C SER A 386 -1.45 5.95 -10.11
N THR A 387 -0.37 5.19 -10.24
CA THR A 387 0.98 5.67 -10.61
C THR A 387 1.24 5.68 -12.10
N THR A 388 0.38 5.02 -12.90
CA THR A 388 0.50 4.92 -14.35
C THR A 388 -0.73 5.49 -15.07
N ILE A 389 -0.63 5.69 -16.38
CA ILE A 389 -1.78 6.03 -17.24
C ILE A 389 -2.49 4.77 -17.80
N PHE A 390 -2.40 3.65 -17.07
CA PHE A 390 -2.89 2.35 -17.52
C PHE A 390 -4.33 2.35 -18.00
N ASN A 391 -5.26 3.00 -17.29
CA ASN A 391 -6.68 2.94 -17.68
C ASN A 391 -6.95 3.70 -18.99
N PRO A 392 -6.54 4.97 -19.15
CA PRO A 392 -6.65 5.64 -20.45
C PRO A 392 -6.02 4.83 -21.59
N LEU A 393 -4.85 4.23 -21.34
CA LEU A 393 -4.15 3.41 -22.33
C LEU A 393 -4.91 2.12 -22.69
N LYS A 394 -5.41 1.40 -21.68
CA LYS A 394 -6.22 0.18 -21.83
C LYS A 394 -7.51 0.46 -22.59
N THR A 395 -8.17 1.58 -22.29
CA THR A 395 -9.42 1.99 -22.95
C THR A 395 -9.17 2.31 -24.42
N SER A 396 -8.04 2.94 -24.76
CA SER A 396 -7.71 3.28 -26.14
C SER A 396 -7.17 2.11 -26.97
N ASP A 397 -6.34 1.24 -26.39
CA ASP A 397 -5.68 0.16 -27.12
C ASP A 397 -5.38 -1.04 -26.20
N LYS A 398 -6.39 -1.87 -25.99
CA LYS A 398 -6.31 -3.06 -25.13
C LYS A 398 -5.34 -4.12 -25.67
N GLU A 399 -5.18 -4.23 -26.98
CA GLU A 399 -4.23 -5.15 -27.63
C GLU A 399 -2.79 -4.73 -27.33
N PHE A 400 -2.46 -3.45 -27.52
CA PHE A 400 -1.14 -2.92 -27.18
C PHE A 400 -0.80 -3.15 -25.71
N VAL A 401 -1.72 -2.86 -24.78
CA VAL A 401 -1.49 -3.10 -23.35
C VAL A 401 -1.23 -4.58 -23.06
N ARG A 402 -1.94 -5.48 -23.75
CA ARG A 402 -1.75 -6.93 -23.60
C ARG A 402 -0.36 -7.35 -24.08
N GLU A 403 0.07 -6.88 -25.25
CA GLU A 403 1.42 -7.13 -25.78
C GLU A 403 2.49 -6.56 -24.84
N MET A 404 2.33 -5.31 -24.40
CA MET A 404 3.23 -4.65 -23.47
C MET A 404 3.36 -5.43 -22.16
N PHE A 405 2.25 -5.87 -21.55
CA PHE A 405 2.28 -6.66 -20.31
C PHE A 405 2.99 -8.00 -20.50
N LYS A 406 2.79 -8.65 -21.65
CA LYS A 406 3.46 -9.91 -22.01
C LYS A 406 4.98 -9.70 -22.12
N GLU A 407 5.43 -8.68 -22.85
CA GLU A 407 6.85 -8.40 -23.06
C GLU A 407 7.56 -7.95 -21.77
N LEU A 408 6.88 -7.13 -20.96
CA LEU A 408 7.40 -6.67 -19.67
C LEU A 408 7.28 -7.73 -18.55
N GLY A 409 6.61 -8.86 -18.82
CA GLY A 409 6.37 -9.92 -17.83
C GLY A 409 5.50 -9.49 -16.65
N ILE A 410 4.70 -8.44 -16.80
CA ILE A 410 3.77 -7.95 -15.77
C ILE A 410 2.67 -9.00 -15.61
N GLY A 411 2.31 -9.37 -14.38
CA GLY A 411 1.18 -10.26 -14.10
C GLY A 411 1.35 -11.74 -14.51
N VAL A 412 2.52 -12.14 -15.04
CA VAL A 412 2.85 -13.52 -15.40
C VAL A 412 3.31 -14.29 -14.15
N ARG A 413 2.73 -15.49 -13.90
CA ARG A 413 3.19 -16.36 -12.81
C ARG A 413 4.56 -16.94 -13.17
N LYS A 414 5.57 -16.69 -12.34
CA LYS A 414 6.83 -17.44 -12.34
C LYS A 414 6.65 -18.75 -11.54
N SER A 415 5.85 -19.70 -12.02
CA SER A 415 5.90 -21.06 -11.45
C SER A 415 7.05 -21.82 -12.12
N LYS A 416 7.80 -22.61 -11.33
CA LYS A 416 8.81 -23.54 -11.86
C LYS A 416 8.09 -24.56 -12.76
N GLY A 417 8.32 -24.49 -14.07
CA GLY A 417 7.90 -25.53 -15.02
C GLY A 417 6.67 -25.23 -15.89
N GLU A 418 5.87 -24.19 -15.61
CA GLU A 418 4.77 -23.81 -16.52
C GLU A 418 5.22 -22.79 -17.57
N LYS A 419 4.69 -22.91 -18.79
CA LYS A 419 4.97 -21.98 -19.89
C LYS A 419 4.61 -20.55 -19.49
N LYS A 420 5.53 -19.60 -19.73
CA LYS A 420 5.43 -18.14 -19.51
C LYS A 420 4.27 -17.41 -20.22
N ASN A 421 3.24 -18.11 -20.69
CA ASN A 421 2.40 -17.65 -21.78
C ASN A 421 0.92 -17.42 -21.44
N ALA A 422 0.47 -17.59 -20.18
CA ALA A 422 -0.90 -17.22 -19.84
C ALA A 422 -1.03 -15.68 -19.90
N PRO A 423 -1.85 -15.12 -20.81
CA PRO A 423 -1.99 -13.68 -20.94
C PRO A 423 -2.58 -13.08 -19.65
N VAL A 424 -2.13 -11.88 -19.30
CA VAL A 424 -2.74 -11.16 -18.18
C VAL A 424 -4.19 -10.84 -18.53
N ASP A 425 -5.09 -11.24 -17.65
CA ASP A 425 -6.45 -10.75 -17.66
C ASP A 425 -6.46 -9.28 -17.28
N LEU A 426 -6.51 -8.41 -18.29
CA LEU A 426 -6.52 -6.97 -18.14
C LEU A 426 -7.83 -6.45 -17.51
N ASP A 427 -8.92 -7.22 -17.58
CA ASP A 427 -10.21 -6.81 -17.00
C ASP A 427 -10.25 -7.07 -15.50
N ASN A 428 -9.53 -8.11 -15.05
CA ASN A 428 -9.35 -8.40 -13.64
C ASN A 428 -8.07 -7.80 -13.03
N PHE A 429 -7.34 -6.95 -13.77
CA PHE A 429 -6.17 -6.23 -13.27
C PHE A 429 -6.55 -4.89 -12.60
N PRO A 430 -5.97 -4.52 -11.46
CA PRO A 430 -4.98 -5.27 -10.68
C PRO A 430 -5.62 -6.38 -9.85
N LYS A 431 -4.90 -7.51 -9.73
CA LYS A 431 -5.37 -8.69 -8.97
C LYS A 431 -5.31 -8.49 -7.45
N SER A 432 -4.48 -7.56 -6.99
CA SER A 432 -4.21 -7.33 -5.59
C SER A 432 -4.20 -5.85 -5.21
N LYS A 433 -4.51 -5.58 -3.94
CA LYS A 433 -4.40 -4.25 -3.32
C LYS A 433 -3.75 -4.38 -1.96
N ARG A 434 -3.04 -3.33 -1.55
CA ARG A 434 -2.47 -3.21 -0.22
C ARG A 434 -3.41 -2.37 0.62
N MET A 435 -3.70 -2.85 1.82
CA MET A 435 -4.61 -2.19 2.76
C MET A 435 -4.03 -2.29 4.16
N THR A 436 -4.23 -1.25 4.95
CA THR A 436 -3.99 -1.33 6.40
C THR A 436 -5.00 -2.29 7.00
N ALA A 437 -4.65 -2.94 8.10
CA ALA A 437 -5.56 -3.87 8.75
C ALA A 437 -5.28 -3.97 10.25
N GLN A 438 -6.33 -4.25 11.02
CA GLN A 438 -6.22 -4.58 12.44
C GLN A 438 -5.66 -5.98 12.64
N SER A 439 -6.01 -6.88 11.71
CA SER A 439 -5.50 -8.23 11.58
C SER A 439 -5.59 -8.65 10.12
N ILE A 440 -4.98 -9.78 9.75
CA ILE A 440 -5.02 -10.28 8.37
C ILE A 440 -6.46 -10.40 7.81
N THR A 441 -7.44 -10.73 8.67
CA THR A 441 -8.86 -10.86 8.33
C THR A 441 -9.69 -9.59 8.57
N SER A 442 -9.09 -8.53 9.11
CA SER A 442 -9.80 -7.27 9.42
C SER A 442 -9.16 -6.06 8.72
N PRO A 443 -9.26 -5.97 7.38
CA PRO A 443 -8.82 -4.80 6.61
C PRO A 443 -9.56 -3.52 7.00
N GLU A 444 -8.87 -2.39 6.93
CA GLU A 444 -9.39 -1.10 7.40
C GLU A 444 -9.40 -0.02 6.30
N PHE A 445 -8.25 0.36 5.75
CA PHE A 445 -8.16 1.43 4.76
C PHE A 445 -7.31 1.07 3.54
N PHE A 446 -7.69 1.60 2.38
CA PHE A 446 -6.73 1.81 1.30
C PHE A 446 -5.71 2.86 1.71
N LEU A 447 -4.50 2.75 1.20
CA LEU A 447 -3.44 3.72 1.49
C LEU A 447 -3.37 4.84 0.44
N GLY A 448 -3.11 6.06 0.89
CA GLY A 448 -2.57 7.15 0.08
C GLY A 448 -3.56 8.09 -0.63
N TRP A 449 -4.87 8.04 -0.32
CA TRP A 449 -5.80 9.02 -0.87
C TRP A 449 -5.67 10.37 -0.16
N VAL A 450 -5.56 11.46 -0.93
CA VAL A 450 -5.44 12.82 -0.42
C VAL A 450 -6.31 13.81 -1.20
N GLN A 451 -6.76 14.85 -0.53
CA GLN A 451 -7.45 16.00 -1.12
C GLN A 451 -6.50 17.20 -1.17
N ILE A 452 -6.55 17.99 -2.24
CA ILE A 452 -5.80 19.24 -2.40
C ILE A 452 -6.79 20.39 -2.63
N ALA A 453 -6.76 21.42 -1.79
CA ALA A 453 -7.57 22.63 -1.94
C ALA A 453 -6.92 23.79 -1.15
N PRO A 454 -7.23 25.07 -1.45
CA PRO A 454 -6.65 26.22 -0.74
C PRO A 454 -7.12 26.34 0.72
N ASP A 455 -8.34 25.89 1.03
CA ASP A 455 -9.06 26.19 2.27
C ASP A 455 -9.30 24.97 3.17
N LEU A 456 -8.54 23.89 2.97
CA LEU A 456 -8.67 22.68 3.80
C LEU A 456 -8.38 23.01 5.27
N LYS A 457 -9.28 22.55 6.14
CA LYS A 457 -9.15 22.70 7.59
C LYS A 457 -8.72 21.38 8.24
N PRO A 458 -7.84 21.44 9.25
CA PRO A 458 -7.55 20.28 10.08
C PRO A 458 -8.84 19.79 10.73
N GLU A 459 -9.09 18.49 10.69
CA GLU A 459 -10.12 17.90 11.54
C GLU A 459 -9.51 17.63 12.92
N PRO A 460 -10.24 17.85 14.03
CA PRO A 460 -9.76 17.44 15.32
C PRO A 460 -9.51 15.93 15.30
N PHE A 461 -8.25 15.53 15.45
CA PHE A 461 -7.88 14.13 15.57
C PHE A 461 -8.42 13.57 16.87
N VAL A 462 -9.59 12.93 16.80
CA VAL A 462 -10.07 12.11 17.91
C VAL A 462 -9.40 10.76 17.74
N ARG A 463 -8.34 10.51 18.52
CA ARG A 463 -7.88 9.14 18.77
C ARG A 463 -9.12 8.38 19.20
N LYS A 464 -9.62 7.47 18.35
CA LYS A 464 -10.59 6.49 18.83
C LYS A 464 -9.90 5.86 20.03
N LYS A 465 -10.50 5.98 21.22
CA LYS A 465 -10.26 4.98 22.25
C LYS A 465 -10.62 3.68 21.55
N ILE A 466 -9.59 2.96 21.11
CA ILE A 466 -9.73 1.54 20.91
C ILE A 466 -10.09 1.11 22.31
N GLU A 467 -11.39 0.91 22.55
CA GLU A 467 -11.79 0.04 23.65
C GLU A 467 -10.85 -1.12 23.51
N MET A 468 -10.01 -1.31 24.52
CA MET A 468 -9.16 -2.47 24.54
C MET A 468 -10.14 -3.59 24.24
N VAL A 469 -10.01 -4.19 23.05
CA VAL A 469 -10.36 -5.59 22.94
C VAL A 469 -9.31 -6.15 23.87
N THR A 470 -9.65 -6.20 25.16
CA THR A 470 -9.05 -7.13 26.08
C THR A 470 -9.06 -8.37 25.25
N GLU A 471 -7.87 -8.78 24.79
CA GLU A 471 -7.65 -10.16 24.44
C GLU A 471 -8.33 -10.88 25.59
N LYS A 472 -9.51 -11.45 25.33
CA LYS A 472 -10.09 -12.38 26.28
C LYS A 472 -8.95 -13.32 26.52
N GLU A 473 -8.58 -13.53 27.79
CA GLU A 473 -7.55 -14.50 28.14
C GLU A 473 -7.75 -15.71 27.23
N PRO A 474 -6.69 -16.15 26.53
CA PRO A 474 -6.82 -17.15 25.49
C PRO A 474 -7.65 -18.30 26.04
N LEU A 475 -8.80 -18.54 25.40
CA LEU A 475 -9.77 -19.52 25.86
C LEU A 475 -9.02 -20.82 26.11
N THR A 476 -9.22 -21.41 27.28
CA THR A 476 -8.71 -22.75 27.52
C THR A 476 -9.28 -23.67 26.44
N ARG A 477 -8.54 -24.72 26.07
CA ARG A 477 -8.97 -25.67 25.03
C ARG A 477 -10.40 -26.17 25.25
N GLU A 478 -10.78 -26.38 26.50
CA GLU A 478 -12.11 -26.85 26.92
C GLU A 478 -13.19 -25.80 26.68
N GLU A 479 -12.91 -24.53 26.95
CA GLU A 479 -13.82 -23.42 26.66
C GLU A 479 -13.98 -23.21 25.16
N TRP A 480 -12.89 -23.36 24.41
CA TRP A 480 -12.94 -23.24 22.96
C TRP A 480 -13.73 -24.39 22.31
N ILE A 481 -13.55 -25.63 22.79
CA ILE A 481 -14.38 -26.77 22.36
C ILE A 481 -15.87 -26.50 22.64
N LYS A 482 -16.21 -25.96 23.82
CA LYS A 482 -17.60 -25.59 24.16
C LYS A 482 -18.17 -24.52 23.24
N GLU A 483 -17.36 -23.54 22.85
CA GLU A 483 -17.77 -22.50 21.91
C GLU A 483 -18.01 -23.05 20.50
N LEU A 484 -17.08 -23.88 19.99
CA LEU A 484 -17.23 -24.56 18.71
C LEU A 484 -18.43 -25.53 18.71
N GLN A 485 -18.73 -26.15 19.85
CA GLN A 485 -19.91 -26.98 20.02
C GLN A 485 -21.19 -26.15 19.95
N LYS A 486 -21.25 -25.01 20.65
CA LYS A 486 -22.38 -24.09 20.61
C LYS A 486 -22.60 -23.53 19.19
N GLU A 487 -21.52 -23.25 18.47
CA GLU A 487 -21.59 -22.83 17.07
C GLU A 487 -22.25 -23.90 16.21
N ASN A 488 -21.81 -25.15 16.31
CA ASN A 488 -22.43 -26.28 15.60
C ASN A 488 -23.90 -26.45 15.98
N GLU A 489 -24.26 -26.38 17.27
CA GLU A 489 -25.64 -26.51 17.77
C GLU A 489 -26.57 -25.38 17.29
N SER A 490 -26.01 -24.19 17.03
CA SER A 490 -26.78 -23.07 16.48
C SER A 490 -27.16 -23.25 15.01
N GLN A 491 -26.47 -24.16 14.31
CA GLN A 491 -26.74 -24.44 12.91
C GLN A 491 -27.97 -25.35 12.81
N LYS A 492 -29.01 -24.89 12.11
CA LYS A 492 -30.21 -25.68 11.79
C LYS A 492 -30.08 -26.25 10.37
N PRO A 493 -29.49 -27.45 10.17
CA PRO A 493 -29.27 -27.99 8.84
C PRO A 493 -30.59 -28.28 8.13
N LYS A 494 -30.76 -27.73 6.93
CA LYS A 494 -31.87 -28.07 6.03
C LYS A 494 -31.54 -29.33 5.24
N ASN A 495 -32.59 -30.05 4.83
CA ASN A 495 -32.47 -31.27 4.03
C ASN A 495 -31.69 -31.00 2.72
N ASN A 496 -30.71 -31.85 2.39
CA ASN A 496 -29.79 -31.75 1.24
C ASN A 496 -28.84 -30.53 1.23
N GLN A 497 -28.67 -29.83 2.35
CA GLN A 497 -27.69 -28.74 2.43
C GLN A 497 -26.35 -29.26 2.97
N ALA A 498 -25.24 -28.86 2.33
CA ALA A 498 -23.92 -29.05 2.88
C ALA A 498 -23.60 -27.94 3.89
N VAL A 499 -23.17 -28.33 5.08
CA VAL A 499 -22.95 -27.46 6.23
C VAL A 499 -21.55 -27.72 6.78
N ARG A 500 -20.86 -26.67 7.23
CA ARG A 500 -19.54 -26.79 7.85
C ARG A 500 -19.70 -26.97 9.35
N MET A 501 -19.18 -28.07 9.88
CA MET A 501 -19.21 -28.37 11.30
C MET A 501 -17.80 -28.55 11.85
N ASN A 502 -17.60 -28.05 13.07
CA ASN A 502 -16.36 -28.21 13.82
C ASN A 502 -16.29 -29.63 14.41
N ALA A 503 -15.10 -30.21 14.41
CA ALA A 503 -14.86 -31.57 14.84
C ALA A 503 -13.48 -31.70 15.50
N VAL A 504 -13.32 -32.73 16.32
CA VAL A 504 -12.02 -33.14 16.88
C VAL A 504 -11.56 -34.42 16.20
N VAL A 505 -10.27 -34.50 15.85
CA VAL A 505 -9.66 -35.72 15.31
C VAL A 505 -9.46 -36.71 16.46
N LEU A 506 -10.09 -37.89 16.36
CA LEU A 506 -9.92 -38.96 17.34
C LEU A 506 -8.65 -39.77 17.05
N ARG A 507 -8.46 -40.15 15.78
CA ARG A 507 -7.29 -40.89 15.30
C ARG A 507 -7.09 -40.74 13.79
N SER A 508 -5.93 -41.14 13.29
CA SER A 508 -5.56 -41.03 11.88
C SER A 508 -5.08 -42.37 11.33
N GLU A 509 -5.68 -42.82 10.23
CA GLU A 509 -5.32 -44.02 9.47
C GLU A 509 -5.24 -43.64 7.98
N PRO A 510 -4.10 -43.08 7.51
CA PRO A 510 -3.98 -42.58 6.15
C PRO A 510 -4.45 -43.60 5.09
N PRO A 511 -5.26 -43.19 4.10
CA PRO A 511 -5.55 -41.81 3.71
C PRO A 511 -6.78 -41.20 4.41
N PHE A 512 -7.18 -41.71 5.58
CA PHE A 512 -8.34 -41.25 6.33
C PHE A 512 -7.97 -40.73 7.71
N ILE A 513 -8.82 -39.85 8.23
CA ILE A 513 -8.86 -39.46 9.63
C ILE A 513 -10.25 -39.77 10.17
N PHE A 514 -10.33 -40.06 11.46
CA PHE A 514 -11.57 -40.31 12.18
C PHE A 514 -11.82 -39.12 13.08
N VAL A 515 -12.98 -38.48 12.91
CA VAL A 515 -13.34 -37.24 13.61
C VAL A 515 -14.66 -37.41 14.37
N GLN A 516 -14.81 -36.69 15.46
CA GLN A 516 -16.06 -36.56 16.20
C GLN A 516 -16.58 -35.14 16.01
N LEU A 517 -17.81 -34.98 15.52
CA LEU A 517 -18.43 -33.67 15.41
C LEU A 517 -18.70 -33.11 16.80
N LEU A 518 -18.37 -31.84 17.01
CA LEU A 518 -18.69 -31.14 18.26
C LEU A 518 -20.17 -30.76 18.26
N HIS A 519 -21.07 -31.73 18.34
CA HIS A 519 -22.52 -31.50 18.32
C HIS A 519 -23.23 -32.57 19.13
N SER A 520 -24.11 -32.17 20.05
CA SER A 520 -24.81 -33.07 20.97
C SER A 520 -25.59 -34.20 20.28
N GLU A 521 -26.32 -33.90 19.19
CA GLU A 521 -27.07 -34.90 18.43
C GLU A 521 -26.23 -35.78 17.46
N PHE A 522 -25.03 -35.33 17.06
CA PHE A 522 -24.22 -36.00 16.03
C PHE A 522 -22.88 -36.48 16.58
N ASN A 523 -22.88 -36.99 17.81
CA ASN A 523 -21.68 -37.36 18.56
C ASN A 523 -21.05 -38.71 18.14
N ALA A 524 -21.20 -39.10 16.87
CA ALA A 524 -20.63 -40.33 16.33
C ALA A 524 -19.22 -40.10 15.77
N GLU A 525 -18.52 -41.20 15.53
CA GLU A 525 -17.25 -41.17 14.80
C GLU A 525 -17.51 -41.16 13.29
N TYR A 526 -16.88 -40.21 12.59
CA TYR A 526 -16.98 -40.06 11.15
C TYR A 526 -15.62 -40.21 10.47
N ARG A 527 -15.60 -40.98 9.39
CA ARG A 527 -14.43 -41.18 8.54
C ARG A 527 -14.35 -40.09 7.48
N VAL A 528 -13.19 -39.41 7.40
CA VAL A 528 -12.93 -38.29 6.49
C VAL A 528 -11.66 -38.56 5.71
N LYS A 529 -11.70 -38.38 4.38
CA LYS A 529 -10.51 -38.57 3.55
C LYS A 529 -9.54 -37.40 3.73
N TYR A 530 -8.35 -37.67 4.26
CA TYR A 530 -7.27 -36.71 4.40
C TYR A 530 -5.92 -37.43 4.26
N PRO A 531 -5.32 -37.44 3.05
CA PRO A 531 -4.14 -38.26 2.75
C PRO A 531 -2.91 -37.96 3.61
N ALA A 532 -2.78 -36.75 4.13
CA ALA A 532 -1.65 -36.34 4.96
C ALA A 532 -1.73 -36.84 6.41
N GLY A 533 -2.88 -37.35 6.86
CA GLY A 533 -3.16 -37.61 8.27
C GLY A 533 -3.22 -36.34 9.12
N LEU A 534 -3.71 -36.46 10.34
CA LEU A 534 -3.69 -35.39 11.36
C LEU A 534 -3.43 -36.01 12.73
N GLN A 535 -2.80 -35.26 13.64
CA GLN A 535 -2.63 -35.73 15.01
C GLN A 535 -4.00 -35.87 15.68
N ALA A 536 -4.13 -36.87 16.56
CA ALA A 536 -5.27 -36.93 17.48
C ALA A 536 -5.39 -35.61 18.24
N ASP A 537 -6.60 -35.28 18.67
CA ASP A 537 -6.94 -34.04 19.37
C ASP A 537 -6.88 -32.74 18.56
N THR A 538 -6.52 -32.80 17.27
CA THR A 538 -6.56 -31.65 16.36
C THR A 538 -8.00 -31.21 16.11
N LEU A 539 -8.28 -29.91 16.23
CA LEU A 539 -9.57 -29.34 15.87
C LEU A 539 -9.60 -29.02 14.37
N VAL A 540 -10.68 -29.43 13.70
CA VAL A 540 -10.85 -29.29 12.26
C VAL A 540 -12.27 -28.85 11.94
N THR A 541 -12.45 -28.17 10.82
CA THR A 541 -13.79 -27.96 10.24
C THR A 541 -14.00 -28.93 9.10
N VAL A 542 -15.10 -29.68 9.11
CA VAL A 542 -15.48 -30.65 8.07
C VAL A 542 -16.81 -30.26 7.42
N GLN A 543 -16.97 -30.61 6.15
CA GLN A 543 -18.23 -30.39 5.43
C GLN A 543 -19.12 -31.63 5.49
N VAL A 544 -20.34 -31.47 5.99
CA VAL A 544 -21.32 -32.54 6.25
C VAL A 544 -22.61 -32.26 5.48
N THR A 545 -23.24 -33.29 4.90
CA THR A 545 -24.55 -33.16 4.23
C THR A 545 -25.62 -33.94 4.97
N PHE A 546 -26.75 -33.29 5.23
CA PHE A 546 -27.89 -33.87 5.95
C PHE A 546 -28.99 -34.32 4.99
N GLN A 547 -29.56 -35.51 5.23
CA GLN A 547 -30.81 -35.97 4.61
C GLN A 547 -31.75 -36.50 5.70
N LYS A 548 -32.98 -35.96 5.79
CA LYS A 548 -34.00 -36.33 6.78
C LYS A 548 -33.47 -36.37 8.23
N GLY A 549 -32.64 -35.38 8.61
CA GLY A 549 -32.06 -35.29 9.94
C GLY A 549 -30.91 -36.26 10.22
N LYS A 550 -30.44 -37.03 9.22
CA LYS A 550 -29.27 -37.92 9.32
C LYS A 550 -28.14 -37.45 8.42
N ILE A 551 -26.91 -37.70 8.82
CA ILE A 551 -25.73 -37.46 7.98
C ILE A 551 -25.63 -38.57 6.96
N VAL A 552 -25.66 -38.24 5.67
CA VAL A 552 -25.78 -39.24 4.58
C VAL A 552 -24.48 -39.44 3.81
N ASN A 553 -23.54 -38.51 3.89
CA ASN A 553 -22.23 -38.62 3.27
C ASN A 553 -21.11 -38.61 4.32
N GLN A 554 -20.02 -39.31 4.04
CA GLN A 554 -18.77 -39.14 4.77
C GLN A 554 -18.34 -37.67 4.70
N PRO A 555 -17.97 -37.02 5.83
CA PRO A 555 -17.56 -35.63 5.80
C PRO A 555 -16.33 -35.44 4.90
N THR A 556 -16.21 -34.27 4.29
CA THR A 556 -15.13 -33.96 3.34
C THR A 556 -14.39 -32.67 3.73
N LEU A 557 -13.13 -32.54 3.25
CA LEU A 557 -12.31 -31.32 3.33
C LEU A 557 -12.02 -30.81 4.76
N PRO A 558 -11.26 -31.55 5.60
CA PRO A 558 -10.87 -31.03 6.91
C PRO A 558 -9.86 -29.88 6.74
N LYS A 559 -10.19 -28.70 7.25
CA LYS A 559 -9.25 -27.58 7.42
C LYS A 559 -8.86 -27.54 8.91
N PRO A 560 -7.57 -27.68 9.28
CA PRO A 560 -7.13 -27.49 10.65
C PRO A 560 -7.51 -26.09 11.13
N LEU A 561 -8.04 -26.00 12.36
CA LEU A 561 -8.25 -24.74 13.04
C LEU A 561 -6.93 -24.32 13.69
N ASN A 562 -6.49 -23.08 13.46
CA ASN A 562 -5.39 -22.51 14.22
C ASN A 562 -5.88 -22.40 15.67
N GLN A 563 -5.21 -23.11 16.59
CA GLN A 563 -5.46 -22.94 18.01
C GLN A 563 -5.18 -21.48 18.40
N PRO A 564 -5.98 -20.86 19.29
CA PRO A 564 -5.74 -19.51 19.76
C PRO A 564 -4.34 -19.36 20.36
#